data_AF-B1Y8R7-F1
#
_entry.id   AF-B1Y8R7-F1
#
_cell.length_a   1.000
_cell.length_b   1.000
_cell.length_c   1.000
_cell.angle_alpha   90.00
_cell.angle_beta   90.00
_cell.angle_gamma   90.00
#
_symmetry.space_group_name_H-M   'P 1'
#
loop_
_entity.id
_entity.type
_entity.pdbx_description
1 polymer ?
#
loop_
_entity_poly.entity_id
_entity_poly.type
_entity_poly.pdbx_seq_one_letter_code
_entity_poly.pdbx_strand_id
1 'polypeptide(L)'
;MRREDFYIAAAPIFATYLGAVSGAEALKYTSFNAAELDEVEARRLFVSSLMPSPSAAFLEEKEEAARQMGYALAQEEAGVDRSVLVYSYLEGMRALAVAKVEARARLYESITSSLGAVFLLPLFLLFLWAVGVLSVEPLLLLALIYGVTAALGAVAVAAAPHDLDLWRTYEWSLVLGAGAAALAAFISPPAAFIAFGVTTWLWLRARDRAWWFSIRREVPPMLRSVAAMLKEGAPPDVILGRLVGSYKTAAKIAYGYFVPSRYFVLAKAMYKAIVEAGGAAASKAVEYIQALIDIESASVKRVAKLSTAYFSLFIAAVFVLAMATSSAVKQLSAVETGYNPFFSPPPYDEIRQVLSTAMSLVAAGYVAVVLSPLGLHRSTALGGAAGLALQHALQILI
;
A
#
# COMPACT_ATOMS: atom_id res chain seq x y z
N MET A 1 10.51 7.55 10.04
CA MET A 1 9.28 6.77 10.31
C MET A 1 8.53 7.44 11.47
N ARG A 2 7.25 7.13 11.75
CA ARG A 2 6.64 7.60 13.02
C ARG A 2 7.25 6.83 14.19
N ARG A 3 7.48 7.50 15.31
CA ARG A 3 8.14 6.92 16.48
C ARG A 3 7.50 5.62 16.97
N GLU A 4 6.19 5.62 17.15
CA GLU A 4 5.47 4.42 17.59
C GLU A 4 5.55 3.25 16.57
N ASP A 5 5.58 3.56 15.26
CA ASP A 5 5.73 2.53 14.22
C ASP A 5 7.11 1.88 14.26
N PHE A 6 8.15 2.62 14.69
CA PHE A 6 9.48 2.07 14.93
C PHE A 6 9.45 1.03 16.04
N TYR A 7 8.88 1.34 17.21
CA TYR A 7 8.82 0.41 18.34
C TYR A 7 8.00 -0.85 18.01
N ILE A 8 6.91 -0.71 17.26
CA ILE A 8 6.13 -1.84 16.72
C ILE A 8 6.99 -2.72 15.79
N ALA A 9 7.76 -2.12 14.88
CA ALA A 9 8.61 -2.87 13.97
C ALA A 9 9.82 -3.52 14.68
N ALA A 10 10.39 -2.85 15.70
CA ALA A 10 11.56 -3.32 16.43
C ALA A 10 11.24 -4.36 17.52
N ALA A 11 9.99 -4.44 17.98
CA ALA A 11 9.54 -5.39 19.01
C ALA A 11 9.98 -6.85 18.81
N PRO A 12 9.81 -7.48 17.64
CA PRO A 12 10.26 -8.86 17.44
C PRO A 12 11.79 -9.03 17.54
N ILE A 13 12.57 -8.01 17.15
CA ILE A 13 14.03 -8.01 17.27
C ILE A 13 14.42 -7.94 18.74
N PHE A 14 13.84 -6.98 19.46
CA PHE A 14 14.07 -6.79 20.90
C PHE A 14 13.71 -8.03 21.71
N ALA A 15 12.53 -8.60 21.47
CA ALA A 15 12.07 -9.82 22.13
C ALA A 15 13.01 -11.01 21.92
N THR A 16 13.61 -11.12 20.72
CA THR A 16 14.56 -12.19 20.40
C THR A 16 15.85 -12.06 21.21
N TYR A 17 16.39 -10.84 21.35
CA TYR A 17 17.57 -10.61 22.20
C TYR A 17 17.25 -10.69 23.69
N LEU A 18 16.11 -10.18 24.13
CA LEU A 18 15.69 -10.19 25.53
C LEU A 18 15.52 -11.62 26.09
N GLY A 19 15.24 -12.59 25.22
CA GLY A 19 15.23 -14.00 25.58
C GLY A 19 16.61 -14.59 25.90
N ALA A 20 17.70 -13.92 25.52
CA ALA A 20 19.07 -14.43 25.61
C ALA A 20 19.99 -13.59 26.50
N VAL A 21 19.86 -12.26 26.45
CA VAL A 21 20.75 -11.29 27.13
C VAL A 21 19.97 -10.40 28.11
N SER A 22 20.67 -9.56 28.87
CA SER A 22 20.04 -8.58 29.77
C SER A 22 19.24 -7.52 29.01
N GLY A 23 18.29 -6.85 29.67
CA GLY A 23 17.46 -5.82 29.04
C GLY A 23 18.27 -4.70 28.37
N ALA A 24 19.32 -4.22 29.04
CA ALA A 24 20.22 -3.20 28.49
C ALA A 24 20.98 -3.69 27.25
N GLU A 25 21.52 -4.91 27.28
CA GLU A 25 22.19 -5.50 26.11
C GLU A 25 21.21 -5.75 24.96
N ALA A 26 19.98 -6.20 25.26
CA ALA A 26 18.95 -6.39 24.26
C ALA A 26 18.60 -5.07 23.55
N LEU A 27 18.50 -3.96 24.28
CA LEU A 27 18.31 -2.63 23.69
C LEU A 27 19.50 -2.24 22.79
N LYS A 28 20.73 -2.51 23.23
CA LYS A 28 21.94 -2.23 22.46
C LYS A 28 21.97 -3.02 21.15
N TYR A 29 21.75 -4.33 21.18
CA TYR A 29 21.72 -5.14 19.95
C TYR A 29 20.55 -4.75 19.03
N THR A 30 19.38 -4.47 19.61
CA THR A 30 18.22 -3.99 18.84
C THR A 30 18.53 -2.67 18.15
N SER A 31 19.20 -1.73 18.84
CA SER A 31 19.57 -0.44 18.26
C SER A 31 20.43 -0.59 17.01
N PHE A 32 21.44 -1.47 17.04
CA PHE A 32 22.33 -1.68 15.91
C PHE A 32 21.62 -2.34 14.73
N ASN A 33 20.70 -3.27 14.99
CA ASN A 33 20.03 -4.01 13.94
C ASN A 33 18.80 -3.29 13.38
N ALA A 34 18.19 -2.38 14.14
CA ALA A 34 17.06 -1.56 13.72
C ALA A 34 17.47 -0.20 13.12
N ALA A 35 18.77 0.11 13.06
CA ALA A 35 19.26 1.39 12.54
C ALA A 35 18.82 1.70 11.09
N GLU A 36 18.70 0.66 10.25
CA GLU A 36 18.20 0.79 8.87
C GLU A 36 16.69 1.08 8.79
N LEU A 37 15.92 0.84 9.87
CA LEU A 37 14.50 1.17 9.94
C LEU A 37 14.30 2.66 10.25
N ASP A 38 14.97 3.15 11.30
CA ASP A 38 15.01 4.57 11.66
C ASP A 38 16.24 4.84 12.52
N GLU A 39 17.19 5.60 11.97
CA GLU A 39 18.45 5.88 12.65
C GLU A 39 18.27 6.71 13.93
N VAL A 40 17.30 7.63 13.94
CA VAL A 40 17.09 8.54 15.08
C VAL A 40 16.54 7.77 16.27
N GLU A 41 15.53 6.93 16.07
CA GLU A 41 14.97 6.11 17.14
C GLU A 41 15.91 4.97 17.55
N ALA A 42 16.68 4.41 16.61
CA ALA A 42 17.72 3.44 16.94
C ALA A 42 18.79 4.05 17.85
N ARG A 43 19.26 5.27 17.57
CA ARG A 43 20.20 5.98 18.47
C ARG A 43 19.57 6.22 19.85
N ARG A 44 18.27 6.50 19.94
CA ARG A 44 17.57 6.62 21.23
C ARG A 44 17.60 5.31 22.01
N LEU A 45 17.29 4.17 21.36
CA LEU A 45 17.43 2.85 21.99
C LEU A 45 18.85 2.62 22.52
N PHE A 46 19.86 2.99 21.74
CA PHE A 46 21.26 2.88 22.14
C PHE A 46 21.56 3.74 23.37
N VAL A 47 21.14 5.01 23.38
CA VAL A 47 21.34 5.90 24.53
C VAL A 47 20.61 5.38 25.77
N SER A 48 19.37 4.90 25.63
CA SER A 48 18.63 4.29 26.74
C SER A 48 19.33 3.05 27.28
N SER A 49 20.00 2.25 26.42
CA SER A 49 20.76 1.07 26.86
C SER A 49 21.95 1.40 27.77
N LEU A 50 22.43 2.65 27.75
CA LEU A 50 23.53 3.12 28.59
C LEU A 50 23.04 3.66 29.95
N MET A 51 21.73 3.74 30.17
CA MET A 51 21.16 4.23 31.42
C MET A 51 21.19 3.14 32.51
N PRO A 52 21.35 3.50 33.79
CA PRO A 52 21.32 2.54 34.90
C PRO A 52 19.98 1.80 35.04
N SER A 53 18.88 2.49 34.74
CA SER A 53 17.51 1.97 34.79
C SER A 53 16.79 2.34 33.49
N PRO A 54 17.00 1.58 32.39
CA PRO A 54 16.40 1.90 31.10
C PRO A 54 14.87 1.85 31.15
N SER A 55 14.29 1.02 32.02
CA SER A 55 12.85 0.88 32.22
C SER A 55 12.14 2.22 32.50
N ALA A 56 12.68 3.01 33.44
CA ALA A 56 12.10 4.30 33.86
C ALA A 56 11.95 5.28 32.70
N ALA A 57 12.95 5.37 31.83
CA ALA A 57 12.92 6.26 30.68
C ALA A 57 11.80 5.91 29.68
N PHE A 58 11.49 4.61 29.51
CA PHE A 58 10.42 4.18 28.62
C PHE A 58 9.03 4.24 29.24
N LEU A 59 8.91 4.13 30.57
CA LEU A 59 7.62 4.20 31.27
C LEU A 59 7.01 5.60 31.22
N GLU A 60 7.84 6.64 31.16
CA GLU A 60 7.43 8.05 31.04
C GLU A 60 7.09 8.46 29.59
N GLU A 61 7.33 7.58 28.61
CA GLU A 61 7.05 7.88 27.21
C GLU A 61 5.56 8.01 26.93
N LYS A 62 5.22 8.95 26.05
CA LYS A 62 3.83 9.16 25.60
C LYS A 62 3.34 8.04 24.69
N GLU A 63 4.26 7.37 24.00
CA GLU A 63 3.95 6.34 23.02
C GLU A 63 3.71 4.98 23.69
N GLU A 64 2.54 4.38 23.47
CA GLU A 64 2.16 3.14 24.13
C GLU A 64 3.10 1.98 23.80
N ALA A 65 3.55 1.89 22.54
CA ALA A 65 4.49 0.86 22.10
C ALA A 65 5.88 0.98 22.80
N ALA A 66 6.30 2.20 23.13
CA ALA A 66 7.54 2.43 23.88
C ALA A 66 7.36 2.04 25.35
N ARG A 67 6.20 2.37 25.96
CA ARG A 67 5.87 1.96 27.33
C ARG A 67 5.86 0.44 27.51
N GLN A 68 5.39 -0.32 26.51
CA GLN A 68 5.45 -1.78 26.54
C GLN A 68 6.89 -2.32 26.61
N MET A 69 7.86 -1.67 25.96
CA MET A 69 9.28 -2.01 26.16
C MET A 69 9.73 -1.67 27.59
N GLY A 70 9.28 -0.53 28.14
CA GLY A 70 9.54 -0.16 29.53
C GLY A 70 9.01 -1.18 30.54
N TYR A 71 7.80 -1.69 30.34
CA TYR A 71 7.23 -2.75 31.18
C TYR A 71 8.01 -4.06 31.07
N ALA A 72 8.44 -4.45 29.87
CA ALA A 72 9.28 -5.63 29.68
C ALA A 72 10.64 -5.48 30.39
N LEU A 73 11.28 -4.32 30.28
CA LEU A 73 12.54 -4.04 30.99
C LEU A 73 12.36 -4.04 32.51
N ALA A 74 11.29 -3.43 33.02
CA ALA A 74 10.98 -3.43 34.46
C ALA A 74 10.73 -4.84 35.00
N GLN A 75 10.08 -5.71 34.22
CA GLN A 75 9.88 -7.12 34.59
C GLN A 75 11.20 -7.90 34.62
N GLU A 76 12.13 -7.59 33.73
CA GLU A 76 13.46 -8.23 33.72
C GLU A 76 14.29 -7.77 34.92
N GLU A 77 14.29 -6.47 35.21
CA GLU A 77 14.91 -5.87 36.41
C GLU A 77 14.32 -6.45 37.71
N ALA A 78 13.04 -6.80 37.71
CA ALA A 78 12.36 -7.46 38.83
C ALA A 78 12.64 -8.98 38.93
N GLY A 79 13.39 -9.57 37.99
CA GLY A 79 13.78 -10.97 38.01
C GLY A 79 12.73 -11.96 37.50
N VAL A 80 11.78 -11.51 36.66
CA VAL A 80 10.80 -12.40 36.00
C VAL A 80 11.52 -13.30 34.99
N ASP A 81 11.08 -14.56 34.89
CA ASP A 81 11.65 -15.50 33.93
C ASP A 81 11.52 -14.99 32.48
N ARG A 82 12.62 -15.08 31.73
CA ARG A 82 12.75 -14.51 30.38
C ARG A 82 11.76 -15.12 29.39
N SER A 83 11.42 -16.40 29.55
CA SER A 83 10.49 -17.08 28.64
C SER A 83 9.07 -16.51 28.77
N VAL A 84 8.63 -16.24 30.00
CA VAL A 84 7.34 -15.63 30.32
C VAL A 84 7.32 -14.17 29.87
N LEU A 85 8.42 -13.45 30.13
CA LEU A 85 8.57 -12.03 29.81
C LEU A 85 8.52 -11.76 28.31
N VAL A 86 9.28 -12.53 27.51
CA VAL A 86 9.28 -12.41 26.05
C VAL A 86 7.89 -12.70 25.49
N TYR A 87 7.21 -13.72 26.03
CA TYR A 87 5.86 -14.08 25.62
C TYR A 87 4.85 -12.97 25.92
N SER A 88 4.81 -12.48 27.16
CA SER A 88 3.89 -11.42 27.59
C SER A 88 4.12 -10.12 26.83
N TYR A 89 5.39 -9.75 26.62
CA TYR A 89 5.77 -8.58 25.83
C TYR A 89 5.29 -8.69 24.38
N LEU A 90 5.57 -9.81 23.71
CA LEU A 90 5.16 -10.01 22.32
C LEU A 90 3.65 -10.05 22.15
N GLU A 91 2.90 -10.63 23.09
CA GLU A 91 1.43 -10.62 23.07
C GLU A 91 0.85 -9.22 23.29
N GLY A 92 1.37 -8.48 24.28
CA GLY A 92 0.96 -7.09 24.54
C GLY A 92 1.25 -6.18 23.35
N MET A 93 2.46 -6.29 22.79
CA MET A 93 2.84 -5.57 21.58
C MET A 93 2.02 -6.00 20.36
N ARG A 94 1.65 -7.29 20.27
CA ARG A 94 0.83 -7.79 19.17
C ARG A 94 -0.55 -7.17 19.23
N ALA A 95 -1.20 -7.15 20.38
CA ALA A 95 -2.52 -6.55 20.53
C ALA A 95 -2.53 -5.08 20.10
N LEU A 96 -1.53 -4.31 20.53
CA LEU A 96 -1.36 -2.90 20.16
C LEU A 96 -1.12 -2.74 18.66
N ALA A 97 -0.17 -3.49 18.10
CA ALA A 97 0.18 -3.39 16.69
C ALA A 97 -0.98 -3.83 15.77
N VAL A 98 -1.70 -4.89 16.14
CA VAL A 98 -2.92 -5.36 15.46
C VAL A 98 -3.98 -4.27 15.49
N ALA A 99 -4.30 -3.70 16.65
CA ALA A 99 -5.30 -2.64 16.76
C ALA A 99 -4.97 -1.44 15.88
N LYS A 100 -3.70 -1.05 15.81
CA LYS A 100 -3.24 0.08 15.01
C LYS A 100 -3.25 -0.21 13.51
N VAL A 101 -2.80 -1.39 13.10
CA VAL A 101 -2.87 -1.82 11.70
C VAL A 101 -4.33 -1.96 11.26
N GLU A 102 -5.21 -2.47 12.12
CA GLU A 102 -6.65 -2.52 11.88
C GLU A 102 -7.28 -1.12 11.77
N ALA A 103 -6.90 -0.17 12.63
CA ALA A 103 -7.38 1.20 12.54
C ALA A 103 -6.98 1.85 11.20
N ARG A 104 -5.73 1.67 10.76
CA ARG A 104 -5.27 2.12 9.44
C ARG A 104 -6.01 1.43 8.30
N ALA A 105 -6.20 0.11 8.40
CA ALA A 105 -6.97 -0.67 7.44
C ALA A 105 -8.43 -0.18 7.33
N ARG A 106 -9.08 0.12 8.46
CA ARG A 106 -10.44 0.68 8.48
C ARG A 106 -10.51 2.08 7.89
N LEU A 107 -9.50 2.93 8.14
CA LEU A 107 -9.41 4.24 7.48
C LEU A 107 -9.26 4.09 5.96
N TYR A 108 -8.41 3.17 5.52
CA TYR A 108 -8.26 2.86 4.10
C TYR A 108 -9.57 2.32 3.48
N GLU A 109 -10.24 1.38 4.16
CA GLU A 109 -11.57 0.87 3.77
C GLU A 109 -12.63 1.98 3.70
N SER A 110 -12.64 2.88 4.68
CA SER A 110 -13.58 4.01 4.70
C SER A 110 -13.31 5.00 3.57
N ILE A 111 -12.06 5.41 3.35
CA ILE A 111 -11.68 6.34 2.28
C ILE A 111 -12.02 5.74 0.91
N THR A 112 -11.72 4.46 0.71
CA THR A 112 -12.02 3.76 -0.56
C THR A 112 -13.52 3.57 -0.80
N SER A 113 -14.31 3.33 0.26
CA SER A 113 -15.77 3.30 0.18
C SER A 113 -16.35 4.68 -0.19
N SER A 114 -15.90 5.74 0.49
CA SER A 114 -16.32 7.11 0.19
C SER A 114 -15.94 7.52 -1.23
N LEU A 115 -14.75 7.13 -1.70
CA LEU A 115 -14.32 7.30 -3.09
C LEU A 115 -15.35 6.73 -4.06
N GLY A 116 -15.82 5.50 -3.85
CA GLY A 116 -16.82 4.85 -4.69
C GLY A 116 -18.10 5.69 -4.88
N ALA A 117 -18.57 6.37 -3.84
CA ALA A 117 -19.71 7.28 -3.94
C ALA A 117 -19.38 8.57 -4.71
N VAL A 118 -18.19 9.15 -4.46
CA VAL A 118 -17.77 10.39 -5.14
C VAL A 118 -17.52 10.16 -6.63
N PHE A 119 -17.14 8.96 -7.05
CA PHE A 119 -17.00 8.61 -8.47
C PHE A 119 -18.31 8.67 -9.27
N LEU A 120 -19.48 8.75 -8.62
CA LEU A 120 -20.75 8.99 -9.29
C LEU A 120 -21.02 10.49 -9.57
N LEU A 121 -20.37 11.40 -8.85
CA LEU A 121 -20.57 12.84 -9.04
C LEU A 121 -20.14 13.32 -10.45
N PRO A 122 -19.01 12.86 -11.02
CA PRO A 122 -18.69 13.07 -12.42
C PRO A 122 -19.80 12.65 -13.40
N LEU A 123 -20.44 11.50 -13.16
CA LEU A 123 -21.53 11.01 -14.01
C LEU A 123 -22.72 11.97 -14.00
N PHE A 124 -23.08 12.48 -12.82
CA PHE A 124 -24.15 13.45 -12.67
C PHE A 124 -23.84 14.77 -13.38
N LEU A 125 -22.63 15.30 -13.23
CA LEU A 125 -22.20 16.52 -13.91
C LEU A 125 -22.18 16.36 -15.44
N LEU A 126 -21.70 15.22 -15.95
CA LEU A 126 -21.71 14.89 -17.37
C LEU A 126 -23.14 14.82 -17.92
N PHE A 127 -24.08 14.26 -17.16
CA PHE A 127 -25.48 14.21 -17.55
C PHE A 127 -26.11 15.59 -17.67
N LEU A 128 -25.93 16.44 -16.66
CA LEU A 128 -26.45 17.82 -16.68
C LEU A 128 -25.87 18.63 -17.84
N TRP A 129 -24.58 18.45 -18.14
CA TRP A 129 -23.93 19.05 -19.29
C TRP A 129 -24.50 18.52 -20.62
N ALA A 130 -24.65 17.20 -20.75
CA ALA A 130 -25.12 16.58 -21.99
C ALA A 130 -26.59 16.93 -22.34
N VAL A 131 -27.44 17.12 -21.33
CA VAL A 131 -28.83 17.58 -21.52
C VAL A 131 -28.91 19.11 -21.73
N GLY A 132 -27.79 19.83 -21.59
CA GLY A 132 -27.70 21.26 -21.86
C GLY A 132 -28.21 22.16 -20.72
N VAL A 133 -28.28 21.62 -19.49
CA VAL A 133 -28.60 22.38 -18.26
C VAL A 133 -27.37 23.15 -17.77
N LEU A 134 -26.18 22.59 -17.99
CA LEU A 134 -24.92 23.12 -17.51
C LEU A 134 -24.08 23.64 -18.69
N SER A 135 -24.03 24.96 -18.88
CA SER A 135 -23.30 25.63 -19.95
C SER A 135 -21.83 25.90 -19.59
N VAL A 136 -21.08 24.82 -19.35
CA VAL A 136 -19.65 24.90 -19.06
C VAL A 136 -18.86 24.30 -20.22
N GLU A 137 -17.68 24.87 -20.49
CA GLU A 137 -16.77 24.31 -21.48
C GLU A 137 -16.43 22.85 -21.12
N PRO A 138 -16.49 21.90 -22.08
CA PRO A 138 -16.26 20.49 -21.81
C PRO A 138 -14.89 20.23 -21.16
N LEU A 139 -13.89 21.03 -21.52
CA LEU A 139 -12.53 20.90 -21.02
C LEU A 139 -12.42 21.26 -19.53
N LEU A 140 -13.17 22.28 -19.08
CA LEU A 140 -13.26 22.64 -17.65
C LEU A 140 -14.01 21.57 -16.85
N LEU A 141 -15.08 21.01 -17.42
CA LEU A 141 -15.83 19.91 -16.80
C LEU A 141 -14.93 18.67 -16.61
N LEU A 142 -14.20 18.28 -17.65
CA LEU A 142 -13.22 17.19 -17.59
C LEU A 142 -12.13 17.50 -16.56
N ALA A 143 -11.54 18.70 -16.59
CA ALA A 143 -10.50 19.12 -15.65
C ALA A 143 -10.98 19.05 -14.19
N LEU A 144 -12.21 19.46 -13.91
CA LEU A 144 -12.80 19.38 -12.56
C LEU A 144 -13.01 17.93 -12.13
N ILE A 145 -13.57 17.10 -12.99
CA ILE A 145 -13.76 15.66 -12.76
C ILE A 145 -12.41 14.99 -12.47
N TYR A 146 -11.37 15.30 -13.24
CA TYR A 146 -10.03 14.76 -13.00
C TYR A 146 -9.38 15.31 -11.75
N GLY A 147 -9.47 16.61 -11.50
CA GLY A 147 -8.88 17.25 -10.33
C GLY A 147 -9.40 16.63 -9.03
N VAL A 148 -10.73 16.47 -8.92
CA VAL A 148 -11.36 15.81 -7.76
C VAL A 148 -10.96 14.34 -7.67
N THR A 149 -11.01 13.62 -8.79
CA THR A 149 -10.63 12.19 -8.86
C THR A 149 -9.17 11.97 -8.44
N ALA A 150 -8.25 12.80 -8.94
CA ALA A 150 -6.83 12.72 -8.66
C ALA A 150 -6.51 13.08 -7.21
N ALA A 151 -7.15 14.13 -6.66
CA ALA A 151 -6.99 14.52 -5.27
C ALA A 151 -7.41 13.40 -4.33
N LEU A 152 -8.59 12.81 -4.54
CA LEU A 152 -9.07 11.71 -3.71
C LEU A 152 -8.25 10.42 -3.93
N GLY A 153 -7.80 10.17 -5.16
CA GLY A 153 -6.88 9.08 -5.48
C GLY A 153 -5.55 9.21 -4.74
N ALA A 154 -4.98 10.42 -4.66
CA ALA A 154 -3.78 10.70 -3.90
C ALA A 154 -3.96 10.44 -2.40
N VAL A 155 -5.13 10.81 -1.85
CA VAL A 155 -5.48 10.52 -0.44
C VAL A 155 -5.55 9.01 -0.19
N ALA A 156 -6.18 8.24 -1.10
CA ALA A 156 -6.25 6.79 -0.96
C ALA A 156 -4.88 6.10 -1.09
N VAL A 157 -4.03 6.55 -2.01
CA VAL A 157 -2.64 6.04 -2.12
C VAL A 157 -1.85 6.39 -0.86
N ALA A 158 -2.00 7.61 -0.32
CA ALA A 158 -1.32 8.00 0.92
C ALA A 158 -1.81 7.19 2.14
N ALA A 159 -3.08 6.80 2.16
CA ALA A 159 -3.66 5.97 3.22
C ALA A 159 -3.41 4.47 3.06
N ALA A 160 -2.97 4.02 1.88
CA ALA A 160 -2.75 2.62 1.61
C ALA A 160 -1.58 2.03 2.42
N PRO A 161 -1.66 0.76 2.85
CA PRO A 161 -0.57 0.10 3.56
C PRO A 161 0.59 -0.22 2.60
N HIS A 162 1.47 0.74 2.37
CA HIS A 162 2.69 0.56 1.57
C HIS A 162 3.88 0.08 2.41
N ASP A 163 4.66 -0.84 1.85
CA ASP A 163 5.91 -1.35 2.46
C ASP A 163 7.12 -0.80 1.74
N LEU A 164 6.98 -0.63 0.42
CA LEU A 164 7.98 -0.05 -0.44
C LEU A 164 7.79 1.46 -0.51
N ASP A 165 8.88 2.20 -0.35
CA ASP A 165 8.90 3.62 -0.67
C ASP A 165 8.73 3.80 -2.19
N LEU A 166 7.66 4.45 -2.61
CA LEU A 166 7.31 4.64 -4.02
C LEU A 166 8.40 5.40 -4.78
N TRP A 167 8.97 6.45 -4.18
CA TRP A 167 9.98 7.27 -4.85
C TRP A 167 11.28 6.51 -5.08
N ARG A 168 11.74 5.78 -4.06
CA ARG A 168 12.95 4.95 -4.16
C ARG A 168 12.75 3.70 -5.02
N THR A 169 11.52 3.18 -5.07
CA THR A 169 11.22 1.97 -5.85
C THR A 169 11.20 2.26 -7.34
N TYR A 170 10.48 3.31 -7.73
CA TYR A 170 10.24 3.63 -9.13
C TYR A 170 11.26 4.62 -9.71
N GLU A 171 11.87 5.49 -8.91
CA GLU A 171 12.88 6.48 -9.36
C GLU A 171 12.43 7.23 -10.64
N TRP A 172 13.32 7.31 -11.63
CA TRP A 172 13.09 7.90 -12.94
C TRP A 172 11.94 7.27 -13.72
N SER A 173 11.50 6.06 -13.36
CA SER A 173 10.36 5.44 -14.05
C SER A 173 9.06 6.22 -13.86
N LEU A 174 8.93 7.02 -12.79
CA LEU A 174 7.75 7.89 -12.61
C LEU A 174 7.76 9.03 -13.63
N VAL A 175 8.93 9.64 -13.86
CA VAL A 175 9.10 10.72 -14.83
C VAL A 175 9.00 10.20 -16.26
N LEU A 176 9.70 9.10 -16.57
CA LEU A 176 9.63 8.45 -17.88
C LEU A 176 8.22 7.93 -18.16
N GLY A 177 7.57 7.36 -17.15
CA GLY A 177 6.19 6.91 -17.24
C GLY A 177 5.22 8.06 -17.47
N ALA A 178 5.39 9.18 -16.77
CA ALA A 178 4.57 10.38 -17.01
C ALA A 178 4.78 10.95 -18.41
N GLY A 179 6.03 10.96 -18.93
CA GLY A 179 6.32 11.36 -20.30
C GLY A 179 5.65 10.44 -21.33
N ALA A 180 5.76 9.12 -21.15
CA ALA A 180 5.08 8.15 -22.01
C ALA A 180 3.55 8.26 -21.93
N ALA A 181 3.01 8.52 -20.73
CA ALA A 181 1.59 8.76 -20.52
C ALA A 181 1.11 10.02 -21.26
N ALA A 182 1.86 11.12 -21.18
CA ALA A 182 1.56 12.35 -21.90
C ALA A 182 1.55 12.14 -23.42
N LEU A 183 2.54 11.41 -23.96
CA LEU A 183 2.59 11.07 -25.38
C LEU A 183 1.40 10.21 -25.80
N ALA A 184 1.05 9.19 -25.00
CA ALA A 184 -0.07 8.31 -25.30
C ALA A 184 -1.43 9.03 -25.16
N ALA A 185 -1.54 10.01 -24.26
CA ALA A 185 -2.76 10.80 -24.06
C ALA A 185 -3.17 11.60 -25.31
N PHE A 186 -2.21 11.99 -26.17
CA PHE A 186 -2.51 12.63 -27.46
C PHE A 186 -3.24 11.69 -28.44
N ILE A 187 -3.03 10.38 -28.32
CA ILE A 187 -3.66 9.37 -29.19
C ILE A 187 -4.99 8.93 -28.58
N SER A 188 -4.95 8.50 -27.32
CA SER A 188 -6.12 8.09 -26.56
C SER A 188 -5.87 8.35 -25.08
N PRO A 189 -6.68 9.18 -24.42
CA PRO A 189 -6.50 9.50 -23.01
C PRO A 189 -6.41 8.26 -22.08
N PRO A 190 -7.29 7.24 -22.16
CA PRO A 190 -7.15 6.04 -21.32
C PRO A 190 -5.90 5.20 -21.65
N ALA A 191 -5.32 5.31 -22.85
CA ALA A 191 -4.05 4.64 -23.18
C ALA A 191 -2.86 5.19 -22.36
N ALA A 192 -2.95 6.42 -21.83
CA ALA A 192 -1.95 7.01 -20.96
C ALA A 192 -1.64 6.14 -19.72
N PHE A 193 -2.66 5.50 -19.14
CA PHE A 193 -2.52 4.61 -18.00
C PHE A 193 -1.74 3.34 -18.34
N ILE A 194 -1.99 2.75 -19.51
CA ILE A 194 -1.23 1.59 -19.99
C ILE A 194 0.22 1.99 -20.27
N ALA A 195 0.42 3.11 -20.98
CA ALA A 195 1.75 3.60 -21.30
C ALA A 195 2.59 3.81 -20.03
N PHE A 196 2.01 4.44 -19.00
CA PHE A 196 2.63 4.59 -17.68
C PHE A 196 2.92 3.24 -17.00
N GLY A 197 1.94 2.35 -16.96
CA GLY A 197 2.06 1.05 -16.30
C GLY A 197 3.12 0.15 -16.94
N VAL A 198 3.18 0.13 -18.27
CA VAL A 198 4.15 -0.66 -19.03
C VAL A 198 5.55 -0.09 -18.90
N THR A 199 5.74 1.23 -19.04
CA THR A 199 7.08 1.83 -18.86
C THR A 199 7.63 1.63 -17.47
N THR A 200 6.80 1.84 -16.43
CA THR A 200 7.20 1.60 -15.05
C THR A 200 7.49 0.12 -14.79
N TRP A 201 6.69 -0.80 -15.35
CA TRP A 201 6.96 -2.24 -15.26
C TRP A 201 8.25 -2.66 -15.95
N LEU A 202 8.50 -2.17 -17.17
CA LEU A 202 9.73 -2.43 -17.92
C LEU A 202 10.95 -1.93 -17.17
N TRP A 203 10.88 -0.73 -16.59
CA TRP A 203 11.95 -0.20 -15.74
C TRP A 203 12.23 -1.11 -14.54
N LEU A 204 11.18 -1.50 -13.80
CA LEU A 204 11.31 -2.39 -12.65
C LEU A 204 11.89 -3.75 -13.04
N ARG A 205 11.56 -4.26 -14.23
CA ARG A 205 12.10 -5.52 -14.74
C ARG A 205 13.57 -5.38 -15.16
N ALA A 206 13.92 -4.30 -15.86
CA ALA A 206 15.28 -4.00 -16.28
C ALA A 206 16.24 -3.80 -15.09
N ARG A 207 15.73 -3.25 -13.97
CA ARG A 207 16.50 -3.03 -12.74
C ARG A 207 16.44 -4.18 -11.73
N ASP A 208 15.81 -5.31 -12.07
CA ASP A 208 15.54 -6.43 -11.16
C ASP A 208 14.89 -6.01 -9.82
N ARG A 209 13.87 -5.15 -9.90
CA ARG A 209 13.11 -4.63 -8.73
C ARG A 209 11.68 -5.15 -8.66
N ALA A 210 11.17 -5.77 -9.72
CA ALA A 210 9.80 -6.28 -9.77
C ALA A 210 9.50 -7.32 -8.67
N TRP A 211 10.52 -8.05 -8.20
CA TRP A 211 10.38 -9.02 -7.11
C TRP A 211 10.26 -8.34 -5.73
N TRP A 212 10.56 -7.05 -5.56
CA TRP A 212 10.43 -6.38 -4.26
C TRP A 212 9.00 -6.46 -3.71
N PHE A 213 8.01 -6.55 -4.60
CA PHE A 213 6.60 -6.73 -4.25
C PHE A 213 6.27 -8.14 -3.69
N SER A 214 7.16 -9.13 -3.82
CA SER A 214 6.99 -10.47 -3.20
C SER A 214 7.61 -10.60 -1.80
N ILE A 215 8.43 -9.63 -1.37
CA ILE A 215 9.17 -9.68 -0.09
C ILE A 215 8.24 -10.00 1.09
N ARG A 216 7.10 -9.31 1.20
CA ARG A 216 6.12 -9.54 2.27
C ARG A 216 5.67 -11.00 2.39
N ARG A 217 5.61 -11.74 1.27
CA ARG A 217 5.18 -13.14 1.25
C ARG A 217 6.33 -14.09 1.57
N GLU A 218 7.55 -13.72 1.25
CA GLU A 218 8.76 -14.52 1.47
C GLU A 218 9.29 -14.42 2.91
N VAL A 219 9.14 -13.26 3.57
CA VAL A 219 9.78 -12.98 4.86
C VAL A 219 9.33 -13.95 5.99
N PRO A 220 8.03 -14.14 6.28
CA PRO A 220 7.63 -15.07 7.34
C PRO A 220 8.09 -16.52 7.13
N PRO A 221 7.87 -17.17 5.97
CA PRO A 221 8.32 -18.55 5.78
C PRO A 221 9.85 -18.67 5.84
N MET A 222 10.58 -17.70 5.29
CA MET A 222 12.04 -17.65 5.39
C MET A 222 12.48 -17.62 6.86
N LEU A 223 11.97 -16.70 7.69
CA LEU A 223 12.37 -16.61 9.10
C LEU A 223 11.96 -17.84 9.92
N ARG A 224 10.81 -18.47 9.63
CA ARG A 224 10.44 -19.75 10.28
C ARG A 224 11.45 -20.85 9.94
N SER A 225 11.88 -20.93 8.69
CA SER A 225 12.87 -21.92 8.29
C SER A 225 14.24 -21.68 8.92
N VAL A 226 14.66 -20.42 9.10
CA VAL A 226 15.86 -20.06 9.87
C VAL A 226 15.74 -20.59 11.31
N ALA A 227 14.64 -20.27 11.99
CA ALA A 227 14.41 -20.67 13.37
C ALA A 227 14.37 -22.20 13.54
N ALA A 228 13.73 -22.90 12.59
CA ALA A 228 13.66 -24.37 12.59
C ALA A 228 15.04 -25.01 12.40
N MET A 229 15.81 -24.59 11.38
CA MET A 229 17.13 -25.14 11.11
C MET A 229 18.13 -24.84 12.25
N LEU A 230 18.01 -23.68 12.89
CA LEU A 230 18.83 -23.35 14.05
C LEU A 230 18.49 -24.23 15.26
N LYS A 231 17.21 -24.53 15.48
CA LYS A 231 16.76 -25.47 16.51
C LYS A 231 17.24 -26.90 16.26
N GLU A 232 17.39 -27.28 14.99
CA GLU A 232 17.99 -28.55 14.57
C GLU A 232 19.53 -28.57 14.71
N GLY A 233 20.15 -27.48 15.13
CA GLY A 233 21.60 -27.37 15.35
C GLY A 233 22.40 -27.10 14.08
N ALA A 234 21.76 -26.66 12.99
CA ALA A 234 22.49 -26.28 11.78
C ALA A 234 23.32 -25.01 12.01
N PRO A 235 24.58 -24.95 11.56
CA PRO A 235 25.40 -23.75 11.69
C PRO A 235 24.87 -22.63 10.77
N PRO A 236 25.00 -21.34 11.17
CA PRO A 236 24.42 -20.20 10.46
C PRO A 236 24.78 -20.10 8.97
N ASP A 237 26.02 -20.44 8.62
CA ASP A 237 26.52 -20.41 7.23
C ASP A 237 25.79 -21.41 6.33
N VAL A 238 25.47 -22.59 6.87
CA VAL A 238 24.71 -23.63 6.16
C VAL A 238 23.24 -23.24 6.03
N ILE A 239 22.68 -22.59 7.05
CA ILE A 239 21.30 -22.07 7.01
C ILE A 239 21.17 -21.07 5.86
N LEU A 240 22.07 -20.08 5.78
CA LEU A 240 22.01 -19.06 4.74
C LEU A 240 22.17 -19.68 3.34
N GLY A 241 23.13 -20.59 3.17
CA GLY A 241 23.35 -21.29 1.89
C GLY A 241 22.12 -22.06 1.40
N ARG A 242 21.39 -22.73 2.30
CA ARG A 242 20.14 -23.43 1.98
C ARG A 242 19.01 -22.47 1.63
N LEU A 243 18.91 -21.34 2.32
CA LEU A 243 17.85 -20.36 2.12
C LEU A 243 18.02 -19.54 0.84
N VAL A 244 19.26 -19.27 0.43
CA VAL A 244 19.59 -18.55 -0.82
C VAL A 244 18.98 -19.23 -2.05
N GLY A 245 18.91 -20.57 -2.05
CA GLY A 245 18.31 -21.34 -3.15
C GLY A 245 16.77 -21.28 -3.21
N SER A 246 16.12 -21.06 -2.08
CA SER A 246 14.65 -21.10 -1.95
C SER A 246 14.00 -19.72 -1.89
N TYR A 247 14.70 -18.72 -1.36
CA TYR A 247 14.17 -17.38 -1.12
C TYR A 247 15.12 -16.32 -1.69
N LYS A 248 14.61 -15.53 -2.65
CA LYS A 248 15.38 -14.41 -3.21
C LYS A 248 15.69 -13.35 -2.16
N THR A 249 14.78 -13.16 -1.19
CA THR A 249 15.00 -12.31 -0.02
C THR A 249 16.23 -12.75 0.78
N ALA A 250 16.39 -14.05 1.07
CA ALA A 250 17.56 -14.58 1.79
C ALA A 250 18.86 -14.38 1.00
N ALA A 251 18.82 -14.61 -0.31
CA ALA A 251 19.96 -14.36 -1.18
C ALA A 251 20.45 -12.91 -1.08
N LYS A 252 19.52 -11.95 -1.13
CA LYS A 252 19.86 -10.52 -1.07
C LYS A 252 20.32 -10.07 0.32
N ILE A 253 19.81 -10.68 1.39
CA ILE A 253 20.32 -10.47 2.75
C ILE A 253 21.79 -10.94 2.82
N ALA A 254 22.10 -12.12 2.28
CA ALA A 254 23.46 -12.67 2.28
C ALA A 254 24.47 -11.75 1.58
N TYR A 255 24.08 -11.13 0.48
CA TYR A 255 24.92 -10.20 -0.27
C TYR A 255 24.90 -8.76 0.27
N GLY A 256 24.26 -8.49 1.40
CA GLY A 256 24.23 -7.15 2.01
C GLY A 256 23.50 -6.10 1.18
N TYR A 257 22.53 -6.50 0.35
CA TYR A 257 21.78 -5.55 -0.48
C TYR A 257 20.93 -4.61 0.38
N PHE A 258 20.77 -3.37 -0.09
CA PHE A 258 19.79 -2.44 0.43
C PHE A 258 18.52 -2.47 -0.43
N VAL A 259 17.36 -2.65 0.21
CA VAL A 259 16.04 -2.59 -0.44
C VAL A 259 15.16 -1.65 0.36
N PRO A 260 14.46 -0.68 -0.27
CA PRO A 260 13.62 0.29 0.42
C PRO A 260 12.27 -0.33 0.86
N SER A 261 12.32 -1.46 1.57
CA SER A 261 11.19 -2.20 2.14
C SER A 261 11.36 -2.32 3.65
N ARG A 262 10.32 -1.96 4.40
CA ARG A 262 10.28 -2.14 5.86
C ARG A 262 10.45 -3.61 6.23
N TYR A 263 9.75 -4.51 5.54
CA TYR A 263 9.81 -5.94 5.83
C TYR A 263 11.14 -6.59 5.43
N PHE A 264 11.82 -6.08 4.39
CA PHE A 264 13.17 -6.55 4.04
C PHE A 264 14.18 -6.21 5.14
N VAL A 265 14.19 -4.95 5.59
CA VAL A 265 15.08 -4.51 6.67
C VAL A 265 14.78 -5.27 7.96
N LEU A 266 13.49 -5.45 8.29
CA LEU A 266 13.07 -6.27 9.42
C LEU A 266 13.55 -7.72 9.29
N ALA A 267 13.45 -8.32 8.11
CA ALA A 267 13.89 -9.69 7.88
C ALA A 267 15.41 -9.85 8.04
N LYS A 268 16.20 -8.88 7.54
CA LYS A 268 17.64 -8.82 7.74
C LYS A 268 18.00 -8.74 9.22
N ALA A 269 17.37 -7.83 9.95
CA ALA A 269 17.58 -7.63 11.38
C ALA A 269 17.17 -8.87 12.19
N MET A 270 16.03 -9.47 11.87
CA MET A 270 15.54 -10.68 12.51
C MET A 270 16.42 -11.89 12.21
N TYR A 271 16.87 -12.08 10.97
CA TYR A 271 17.80 -13.16 10.64
C TYR A 271 19.05 -13.10 11.54
N LYS A 272 19.64 -11.90 11.67
CA LYS A 272 20.80 -11.68 12.53
C LYS A 272 20.47 -11.92 14.01
N ALA A 273 19.33 -11.44 14.48
CA ALA A 273 18.88 -11.66 15.86
C ALA A 273 18.68 -13.15 16.19
N ILE A 274 18.09 -13.92 15.28
CA ILE A 274 17.88 -15.35 15.46
C ILE A 274 19.22 -16.09 15.52
N VAL A 275 20.16 -15.74 14.64
CA VAL A 275 21.49 -16.35 14.60
C VAL A 275 22.32 -16.02 15.85
N GLU A 276 22.25 -14.78 16.34
CA GLU A 276 23.06 -14.32 17.48
C GLU A 276 22.47 -14.69 18.85
N ALA A 277 21.16 -14.53 19.04
CA ALA A 277 20.49 -14.75 20.32
C ALA A 277 19.86 -16.15 20.44
N GLY A 278 19.80 -16.92 19.35
CA GLY A 278 19.23 -18.25 19.32
C GLY A 278 17.76 -18.31 18.90
N GLY A 279 17.29 -19.53 18.61
CA GLY A 279 15.98 -19.78 18.00
C GLY A 279 14.79 -19.85 18.97
N ALA A 280 15.00 -19.77 20.28
CA ALA A 280 13.96 -20.07 21.28
C ALA A 280 12.78 -19.07 21.25
N ALA A 281 13.08 -17.77 21.19
CA ALA A 281 12.08 -16.70 21.08
C ALA A 281 11.66 -16.39 19.63
N ALA A 282 12.37 -16.95 18.65
CA ALA A 282 12.23 -16.62 17.23
C ALA A 282 10.86 -17.00 16.66
N SER A 283 10.30 -18.15 17.08
CA SER A 283 9.00 -18.62 16.57
C SER A 283 7.88 -17.61 16.83
N LYS A 284 7.80 -17.11 18.06
CA LYS A 284 6.78 -16.14 18.50
C LYS A 284 6.99 -14.77 17.84
N ALA A 285 8.25 -14.35 17.70
CA ALA A 285 8.59 -13.14 16.96
C ALA A 285 8.19 -13.22 15.48
N VAL A 286 8.30 -14.40 14.85
CA VAL A 286 7.85 -14.60 13.46
C VAL A 286 6.34 -14.68 13.35
N GLU A 287 5.63 -15.27 14.32
CA GLU A 287 4.16 -15.22 14.41
C GLU A 287 3.64 -13.78 14.50
N TYR A 288 4.33 -12.93 15.28
CA TYR A 288 4.03 -11.50 15.38
C TYR A 288 4.11 -10.83 14.00
N ILE A 289 5.22 -11.01 13.29
CA ILE A 289 5.44 -10.41 11.95
C ILE A 289 4.37 -10.89 10.97
N GLN A 290 4.07 -12.20 10.99
CA GLN A 290 3.03 -12.77 10.17
C GLN A 290 1.66 -12.14 10.45
N ALA A 291 1.28 -11.98 11.73
CA ALA A 291 -0.02 -11.42 12.08
C ALA A 291 -0.22 -10.01 11.50
N LEU A 292 0.82 -9.16 11.53
CA LEU A 292 0.75 -7.82 10.93
C LEU A 292 0.58 -7.89 9.40
N ILE A 293 1.36 -8.75 8.73
CA ILE A 293 1.27 -8.93 7.28
C ILE A 293 -0.09 -9.48 6.86
N ASP A 294 -0.66 -10.40 7.65
CA ASP A 294 -1.94 -11.04 7.37
C ASP A 294 -3.09 -10.02 7.47
N ILE A 295 -3.08 -9.13 8.45
CA ILE A 295 -4.10 -8.06 8.57
C ILE A 295 -3.99 -7.06 7.42
N GLU A 296 -2.78 -6.58 7.10
CA GLU A 296 -2.57 -5.68 5.96
C GLU A 296 -3.05 -6.33 4.66
N SER A 297 -2.69 -7.60 4.45
CA SER A 297 -3.08 -8.36 3.24
C SER A 297 -4.58 -8.63 3.19
N ALA A 298 -5.22 -8.91 4.33
CA ALA A 298 -6.65 -9.14 4.44
C ALA A 298 -7.44 -7.86 4.11
N SER A 299 -7.00 -6.70 4.61
CA SER A 299 -7.63 -5.41 4.29
C SER A 299 -7.51 -5.08 2.81
N VAL A 300 -6.33 -5.23 2.21
CA VAL A 300 -6.16 -5.01 0.75
C VAL A 300 -7.08 -5.92 -0.06
N LYS A 301 -7.19 -7.21 0.32
CA LYS A 301 -8.13 -8.15 -0.34
C LYS A 301 -9.59 -7.75 -0.15
N ARG A 302 -9.98 -7.29 1.05
CA ARG A 302 -11.34 -6.85 1.35
C ARG A 302 -11.70 -5.61 0.53
N VAL A 303 -10.83 -4.61 0.51
CA VAL A 303 -11.00 -3.41 -0.31
C VAL A 303 -11.08 -3.76 -1.79
N ALA A 304 -10.22 -4.65 -2.30
CA ALA A 304 -10.31 -5.09 -3.69
C ALA A 304 -11.68 -5.72 -4.01
N LYS A 305 -12.22 -6.57 -3.12
CA LYS A 305 -13.56 -7.17 -3.28
C LYS A 305 -14.67 -6.11 -3.26
N LEU A 306 -14.69 -5.24 -2.25
CA LEU A 306 -15.67 -4.16 -2.13
C LEU A 306 -15.62 -3.23 -3.34
N SER A 307 -14.41 -2.87 -3.75
CA SER A 307 -14.19 -1.99 -4.88
C SER A 307 -14.63 -2.63 -6.19
N THR A 308 -14.51 -3.95 -6.35
CA THR A 308 -15.04 -4.67 -7.52
C THR A 308 -16.56 -4.59 -7.57
N ALA A 309 -17.25 -4.72 -6.43
CA ALA A 309 -18.70 -4.55 -6.36
C ALA A 309 -19.12 -3.12 -6.74
N TYR A 310 -18.50 -2.09 -6.16
CA TYR A 310 -18.76 -0.70 -6.53
C TYR A 310 -18.42 -0.41 -8.00
N PHE A 311 -17.35 -1.00 -8.54
CA PHE A 311 -17.00 -0.85 -9.94
C PHE A 311 -18.04 -1.48 -10.87
N SER A 312 -18.60 -2.64 -10.50
CA SER A 312 -19.68 -3.26 -11.28
C SER A 312 -20.96 -2.40 -11.30
N LEU A 313 -21.32 -1.80 -10.16
CA LEU A 313 -22.42 -0.84 -10.08
C LEU A 313 -22.14 0.42 -10.90
N PHE A 314 -20.91 0.93 -10.84
CA PHE A 314 -20.46 2.06 -11.64
C PHE A 314 -20.58 1.77 -13.14
N ILE A 315 -20.12 0.61 -13.60
CA ILE A 315 -20.26 0.19 -15.01
C ILE A 315 -21.74 0.13 -15.41
N ALA A 316 -22.60 -0.47 -14.58
CA ALA A 316 -24.04 -0.53 -14.86
C ALA A 316 -24.65 0.88 -14.97
N ALA A 317 -24.34 1.77 -14.04
CA ALA A 317 -24.77 3.16 -14.07
C ALA A 317 -24.26 3.90 -15.31
N VAL A 318 -23.02 3.65 -15.72
CA VAL A 318 -22.42 4.18 -16.94
C VAL A 318 -23.22 3.79 -18.19
N PHE A 319 -23.57 2.50 -18.33
CA PHE A 319 -24.37 2.04 -19.48
C PHE A 319 -25.77 2.64 -19.49
N VAL A 320 -26.44 2.69 -18.33
CA VAL A 320 -27.77 3.32 -18.21
C VAL A 320 -27.71 4.79 -18.57
N LEU A 321 -26.71 5.51 -18.06
CA LEU A 321 -26.52 6.94 -18.36
C LEU A 321 -26.24 7.17 -19.85
N ALA A 322 -25.36 6.37 -20.45
CA ALA A 322 -25.05 6.43 -21.87
C ALA A 322 -26.31 6.26 -22.73
N MET A 323 -27.12 5.24 -22.43
CA MET A 323 -28.41 4.99 -23.11
C MET A 323 -29.40 6.14 -22.90
N ALA A 324 -29.55 6.61 -21.66
CA ALA A 324 -30.46 7.70 -21.32
C ALA A 324 -30.06 9.00 -22.02
N THR A 325 -28.77 9.33 -22.03
CA THR A 325 -28.22 10.51 -22.69
C THR A 325 -28.39 10.42 -24.19
N SER A 326 -28.06 9.27 -24.80
CA SER A 326 -28.24 9.04 -26.24
C SER A 326 -29.69 9.19 -26.67
N SER A 327 -30.63 8.62 -25.90
CA SER A 327 -32.07 8.75 -26.12
C SER A 327 -32.54 10.21 -25.96
N ALA A 328 -32.16 10.86 -24.85
CA ALA A 328 -32.56 12.23 -24.55
C ALA A 328 -32.06 13.22 -25.61
N VAL A 329 -30.80 13.12 -26.03
CA VAL A 329 -30.24 14.00 -27.06
C VAL A 329 -30.91 13.77 -28.41
N LYS A 330 -31.16 12.50 -28.82
CA LYS A 330 -31.89 12.20 -30.06
C LYS A 330 -33.30 12.81 -30.04
N GLN A 331 -34.02 12.66 -28.92
CA GLN A 331 -35.35 13.26 -28.76
C GLN A 331 -35.29 14.78 -28.82
N LEU A 332 -34.36 15.41 -28.08
CA LEU A 332 -34.19 16.88 -28.07
C LEU A 332 -33.79 17.42 -29.46
N SER A 333 -32.97 16.68 -30.21
CA SER A 333 -32.58 17.06 -31.59
C SER A 333 -33.70 16.92 -32.62
N ALA A 334 -34.69 16.06 -32.35
CA ALA A 334 -35.84 15.84 -33.23
C ALA A 334 -36.98 16.84 -32.99
N VAL A 335 -36.95 17.62 -31.89
CA VAL A 335 -37.92 18.68 -31.64
C VAL A 335 -37.56 19.91 -32.49
N GLU A 336 -37.96 19.90 -33.75
CA GLU A 336 -38.08 21.13 -34.54
C GLU A 336 -39.28 21.92 -34.02
N THR A 337 -39.09 22.86 -33.09
CA THR A 337 -39.88 24.10 -32.94
C THR A 337 -39.55 24.85 -31.66
N GLY A 338 -39.26 26.15 -31.80
CA GLY A 338 -39.41 27.17 -30.76
C GLY A 338 -38.48 27.07 -29.55
N TYR A 339 -37.32 27.75 -29.64
CA TYR A 339 -36.50 28.26 -28.54
C TYR A 339 -36.85 27.69 -27.15
N ASN A 340 -36.32 26.51 -26.80
CA ASN A 340 -36.43 25.99 -25.44
C ASN A 340 -35.37 26.69 -24.58
N PRO A 341 -35.74 27.64 -23.70
CA PRO A 341 -34.75 28.48 -23.01
C PRO A 341 -34.02 27.73 -21.88
N PHE A 342 -34.44 26.50 -21.55
CA PHE A 342 -33.91 25.73 -20.44
C PHE A 342 -32.87 24.67 -20.84
N PHE A 343 -32.86 24.24 -22.11
CA PHE A 343 -31.99 23.15 -22.56
C PHE A 343 -31.30 23.52 -23.87
N SER A 344 -29.97 23.60 -23.82
CA SER A 344 -29.11 23.86 -24.98
C SER A 344 -28.12 22.69 -25.15
N PRO A 345 -28.59 21.51 -25.60
CA PRO A 345 -27.72 20.34 -25.70
C PRO A 345 -26.61 20.58 -26.73
N PRO A 346 -25.35 20.21 -26.43
CA PRO A 346 -24.27 20.21 -27.40
C PRO A 346 -24.53 19.27 -28.59
N PRO A 347 -23.77 19.38 -29.70
CA PRO A 347 -23.83 18.43 -30.80
C PRO A 347 -23.64 16.98 -30.34
N TYR A 348 -24.41 16.05 -30.91
CA TYR A 348 -24.42 14.64 -30.51
C TYR A 348 -23.04 13.98 -30.56
N ASP A 349 -22.25 14.26 -31.60
CA ASP A 349 -20.91 13.70 -31.76
C ASP A 349 -19.94 14.18 -30.67
N GLU A 350 -20.09 15.44 -30.24
CA GLU A 350 -19.30 16.00 -29.13
C GLU A 350 -19.67 15.33 -27.81
N ILE A 351 -20.98 15.13 -27.55
CA ILE A 351 -21.46 14.42 -26.37
C ILE A 351 -20.93 12.99 -26.35
N ARG A 352 -21.01 12.27 -27.48
CA ARG A 352 -20.51 10.90 -27.62
C ARG A 352 -19.03 10.82 -27.29
N GLN A 353 -18.22 11.74 -27.81
CA GLN A 353 -16.78 11.77 -27.59
C GLN A 353 -16.42 12.12 -26.13
N VAL A 354 -17.02 13.18 -25.58
CA VAL A 354 -16.76 13.65 -24.21
C VAL A 354 -17.21 12.60 -23.19
N LEU A 355 -18.41 12.03 -23.34
CA LEU A 355 -18.97 11.06 -22.42
C LEU A 355 -18.16 9.76 -22.41
N SER A 356 -17.84 9.20 -23.59
CA SER A 356 -17.02 7.98 -23.68
C SER A 356 -15.61 8.17 -23.13
N THR A 357 -14.99 9.33 -23.37
CA THR A 357 -13.66 9.68 -22.86
C THR A 357 -13.68 9.90 -21.35
N ALA A 358 -14.64 10.64 -20.83
CA ALA A 358 -14.76 10.92 -19.41
C ALA A 358 -14.98 9.63 -18.61
N MET A 359 -15.92 8.79 -19.05
CA MET A 359 -16.27 7.54 -18.38
C MET A 359 -15.13 6.52 -18.40
N SER A 360 -14.44 6.38 -19.54
CA SER A 360 -13.29 5.47 -19.65
C SER A 360 -12.14 5.87 -18.74
N LEU A 361 -11.84 7.15 -18.66
CA LEU A 361 -10.81 7.68 -17.79
C LEU A 361 -11.19 7.61 -16.30
N VAL A 362 -12.46 7.83 -15.94
CA VAL A 362 -12.95 7.62 -14.57
C VAL A 362 -12.80 6.14 -14.18
N ALA A 363 -13.18 5.22 -15.06
CA ALA A 363 -13.00 3.79 -14.84
C ALA A 363 -11.52 3.40 -14.67
N ALA A 364 -10.64 3.94 -15.53
CA ALA A 364 -9.20 3.72 -15.44
C ALA A 364 -8.62 4.25 -14.13
N GLY A 365 -8.99 5.47 -13.74
CA GLY A 365 -8.58 6.09 -12.48
C GLY A 365 -9.03 5.29 -11.26
N TYR A 366 -10.30 4.87 -11.24
CA TYR A 366 -10.86 4.05 -10.16
C TYR A 366 -10.04 2.78 -9.91
N VAL A 367 -9.83 1.98 -10.96
CA VAL A 367 -9.09 0.71 -10.88
C VAL A 367 -7.62 0.95 -10.50
N ALA A 368 -7.00 2.00 -11.04
CA ALA A 368 -5.61 2.34 -10.76
C ALA A 368 -5.38 2.74 -9.29
N VAL A 369 -6.32 3.48 -8.68
CA VAL A 369 -6.24 3.92 -7.28
C VAL A 369 -6.47 2.73 -6.34
N VAL A 370 -7.55 1.97 -6.55
CA VAL A 370 -7.94 0.85 -5.68
C VAL A 370 -6.87 -0.24 -5.64
N LEU A 371 -6.25 -0.54 -6.79
CA LEU A 371 -5.25 -1.60 -6.90
C LEU A 371 -3.82 -1.09 -6.64
N SER A 372 -3.63 0.20 -6.32
CA SER A 372 -2.31 0.78 -6.02
C SER A 372 -1.50 0.05 -4.94
N PRO A 373 -2.08 -0.62 -3.91
CA PRO A 373 -1.28 -1.38 -2.94
C PRO A 373 -0.55 -2.58 -3.57
N LEU A 374 -1.01 -3.06 -4.73
CA LEU A 374 -0.34 -4.14 -5.48
C LEU A 374 0.83 -3.63 -6.34
N GLY A 375 1.01 -2.32 -6.42
CA GLY A 375 2.04 -1.63 -7.21
C GLY A 375 1.43 -0.80 -8.34
N LEU A 376 1.88 0.47 -8.43
CA LEU A 376 1.45 1.44 -9.45
C LEU A 376 1.52 0.89 -10.87
N HIS A 377 2.58 0.15 -11.22
CA HIS A 377 2.75 -0.40 -12.57
C HIS A 377 1.62 -1.38 -12.96
N ARG A 378 1.17 -2.24 -12.03
CA ARG A 378 0.06 -3.17 -12.27
C ARG A 378 -1.28 -2.46 -12.24
N SER A 379 -1.48 -1.58 -11.26
CA SER A 379 -2.77 -0.92 -11.08
C SER A 379 -3.10 0.00 -12.25
N THR A 380 -2.13 0.78 -12.73
CA THR A 380 -2.30 1.67 -13.88
C THR A 380 -2.46 0.90 -15.18
N ALA A 381 -1.71 -0.18 -15.41
CA ALA A 381 -1.90 -1.03 -16.59
C ALA A 381 -3.30 -1.67 -16.64
N LEU A 382 -3.77 -2.22 -15.51
CA LEU A 382 -5.12 -2.80 -15.41
C LEU A 382 -6.20 -1.73 -15.54
N GLY A 383 -6.01 -0.56 -14.94
CA GLY A 383 -6.93 0.56 -15.08
C GLY A 383 -7.03 1.04 -16.52
N GLY A 384 -5.91 1.23 -17.21
CA GLY A 384 -5.90 1.62 -18.61
C GLY A 384 -6.58 0.59 -19.51
N ALA A 385 -6.38 -0.71 -19.27
CA ALA A 385 -7.07 -1.77 -20.00
C ALA A 385 -8.59 -1.73 -19.78
N ALA A 386 -9.04 -1.55 -18.53
CA ALA A 386 -10.45 -1.41 -18.20
C ALA A 386 -11.08 -0.15 -18.84
N GLY A 387 -10.35 0.97 -18.82
CA GLY A 387 -10.76 2.22 -19.45
C GLY A 387 -10.91 2.09 -20.96
N LEU A 388 -9.91 1.54 -21.66
CA LEU A 388 -9.97 1.34 -23.12
C LEU A 388 -11.11 0.40 -23.52
N ALA A 389 -11.28 -0.70 -22.79
CA ALA A 389 -12.39 -1.64 -23.03
C ALA A 389 -13.75 -0.95 -22.88
N LEU A 390 -13.92 -0.12 -21.83
CA LEU A 390 -15.13 0.66 -21.62
C LEU A 390 -15.32 1.71 -22.71
N GLN A 391 -14.27 2.39 -23.14
CA GLN A 391 -14.34 3.38 -24.22
C GLN A 391 -14.85 2.75 -25.52
N HIS A 392 -14.28 1.61 -25.92
CA HIS A 392 -14.73 0.87 -27.12
C HIS A 392 -16.18 0.40 -26.98
N ALA A 393 -16.56 -0.14 -25.83
CA ALA A 393 -17.93 -0.58 -25.60
C ALA A 393 -18.94 0.57 -25.70
N LEU A 394 -18.63 1.73 -25.13
CA LEU A 394 -19.49 2.92 -25.19
C LEU A 394 -19.57 3.51 -26.61
N GLN A 395 -18.47 3.51 -27.36
CA GLN A 395 -18.46 3.96 -28.75
C GLN A 395 -19.28 3.06 -29.68
N ILE A 396 -19.40 1.76 -29.38
CA ILE A 396 -20.27 0.86 -30.15
C ILE A 396 -21.75 1.06 -29.79
N LEU A 397 -22.02 1.40 -28.53
CA LEU A 397 -23.37 1.47 -27.97
C LEU A 397 -24.08 2.82 -28.23
N ILE A 398 -23.32 3.91 -28.22
CA ILE A 398 -23.76 5.27 -28.55
C ILE A 398 -23.39 5.54 -30.00
#